data_AF-A0A940QFP7-F1
#
_entry.id   AF-A0A940QFP7-F1
#
_cell.length_a   1.000
_cell.length_b   1.000
_cell.length_c   1.000
_cell.angle_alpha   90.00
_cell.angle_beta   90.00
_cell.angle_gamma   90.00
#
_symmetry.space_group_name_H-M   'P 1'
#
loop_
_entity.id
_entity.type
_entity.pdbx_description
1 polymer ?
#
loop_
_entity_poly.entity_id
_entity_poly.type
_entity_poly.pdbx_seq_one_letter_code
_entity_poly.pdbx_strand_id
1 'polypeptide(L)'
;MFLITFSKAGQEDIVLTEDDLFDFQYEASCYSGETFELGGVNAKTLYLLIDNNTQRFSRGTFANCRVKLEIDGQFFGYYNTELPKRRNGVIELTAYDDMVKLDTEFPTDYIFPQTFWAVYAQCVFESGLASEVSFDNVVLNGVWNNGIISADYTQYIYANSCRNLVAGMAEWNGGYAHINDSGKLQIDKFSKTVTREFNSGELMELDYSDETVTFSKVKTSQKNKTYEKGTDAGYTLVLKNQYISYGLDDTMFETYLTKISEYYNGFQLTPMSFTLAEPDFDLHVGDRVQVYDEEEQVTVTGNVSKIEISGNCSMTVTCGGFENVSSTTNFTPTSYSQVQQSKQEAMNVGVGGLYTKKIAFKDGGFDLTFAGANGDMANEFVISEDTAGNITKITNKTAGRSIDVTYD
;
A
#
# COMPACT_ATOMS: atom_id res chain seq x y z
N MET A 1 -20.64 -21.16 2.21
CA MET A 1 -21.81 -20.29 2.42
C MET A 1 -21.35 -18.86 2.70
N PHE A 2 -21.44 -17.99 1.70
CA PHE A 2 -21.22 -16.56 1.87
C PHE A 2 -22.48 -15.84 2.37
N LEU A 3 -22.30 -14.89 3.27
CA LEU A 3 -23.33 -13.96 3.74
C LEU A 3 -22.80 -12.53 3.67
N ILE A 4 -23.45 -11.70 2.86
CA ILE A 4 -23.01 -10.32 2.61
C ILE A 4 -24.13 -9.38 3.03
N THR A 5 -23.89 -8.61 4.09
CA THR A 5 -24.88 -7.68 4.63
C THR A 5 -24.51 -6.25 4.26
N PHE A 6 -25.39 -5.58 3.54
CA PHE A 6 -25.29 -4.16 3.20
C PHE A 6 -26.15 -3.35 4.15
N SER A 7 -25.51 -2.47 4.92
CA SER A 7 -26.16 -1.59 5.88
C SER A 7 -26.04 -0.13 5.47
N LYS A 8 -27.11 0.62 5.69
CA LYS A 8 -27.17 2.06 5.43
C LYS A 8 -28.05 2.75 6.47
N ALA A 9 -27.57 3.87 7.01
CA ALA A 9 -28.28 4.59 8.05
C ALA A 9 -29.73 4.93 7.64
N GLY A 10 -30.70 4.54 8.48
CA GLY A 10 -32.12 4.78 8.24
C GLY A 10 -32.76 3.87 7.19
N GLN A 11 -32.10 2.79 6.76
CA GLN A 11 -32.64 1.79 5.85
C GLN A 11 -32.51 0.39 6.46
N GLU A 12 -33.37 -0.54 6.02
CA GLU A 12 -33.23 -1.95 6.35
C GLU A 12 -32.01 -2.54 5.64
N ASP A 13 -31.36 -3.49 6.30
CA ASP A 13 -30.22 -4.20 5.75
C ASP A 13 -30.62 -5.05 4.54
N ILE A 14 -29.74 -5.09 3.55
CA ILE A 14 -29.87 -5.99 2.40
C ILE A 14 -28.89 -7.13 2.60
N VAL A 15 -29.40 -8.34 2.64
CA VAL A 15 -28.60 -9.55 2.82
C VAL A 15 -28.56 -10.30 1.49
N LEU A 16 -27.35 -10.53 0.99
CA LEU A 16 -27.09 -11.36 -0.18
C LEU A 16 -26.44 -12.68 0.24
N THR A 17 -26.75 -13.72 -0.53
CA THR A 17 -26.19 -15.07 -0.42
C THR A 17 -25.58 -15.48 -1.76
N GLU A 18 -24.99 -16.68 -1.83
CA GLU A 18 -24.45 -17.26 -3.07
C GLU A 18 -25.45 -17.20 -4.25
N ASP A 19 -26.74 -17.44 -3.98
CA ASP A 19 -27.80 -17.42 -5.01
C ASP A 19 -28.03 -16.04 -5.63
N ASP A 20 -27.57 -14.96 -4.99
CA ASP A 20 -27.71 -13.59 -5.47
C ASP A 20 -26.49 -13.13 -6.30
N LEU A 21 -25.46 -13.97 -6.46
CA LEU A 21 -24.18 -13.61 -7.06
C LEU A 21 -23.87 -14.46 -8.30
N PHE A 22 -23.37 -13.80 -9.35
CA PHE A 22 -22.67 -14.45 -10.45
C PHE A 22 -21.21 -14.72 -10.11
N ASP A 23 -20.59 -13.84 -9.32
CA ASP A 23 -19.19 -13.95 -8.94
C ASP A 23 -18.91 -13.23 -7.61
N PHE A 24 -17.89 -13.70 -6.93
CA PHE A 24 -17.42 -13.24 -5.63
C PHE A 24 -15.91 -13.41 -5.56
N GLN A 25 -15.21 -12.37 -5.08
CA GLN A 25 -13.80 -12.48 -4.75
C GLN A 25 -13.50 -11.62 -3.52
N TYR A 26 -12.90 -12.26 -2.52
CA TYR A 26 -12.26 -11.60 -1.38
C TYR A 26 -10.74 -11.63 -1.58
N GLU A 27 -10.08 -10.53 -1.24
CA GLU A 27 -8.62 -10.42 -1.27
C GLU A 27 -8.10 -9.73 0.00
N ALA A 28 -7.09 -10.32 0.62
CA ALA A 28 -6.24 -9.70 1.62
C ALA A 28 -4.78 -9.80 1.18
N SER A 29 -4.02 -8.71 1.34
CA SER A 29 -2.58 -8.71 1.05
C SER A 29 -1.82 -7.83 2.04
N CYS A 30 -0.53 -8.13 2.25
CA CYS A 30 0.34 -7.29 3.07
C CYS A 30 1.29 -6.40 2.25
N TYR A 31 1.44 -6.61 0.94
CA TYR A 31 2.16 -5.72 0.02
C TYR A 31 1.64 -5.87 -1.41
N SER A 32 1.82 -4.85 -2.26
CA SER A 32 1.10 -4.70 -3.53
C SER A 32 1.76 -5.36 -4.75
N GLY A 33 2.95 -5.95 -4.58
CA GLY A 33 3.69 -6.66 -5.62
C GLY A 33 3.98 -8.12 -5.27
N GLU A 34 4.74 -8.78 -6.13
CA GLU A 34 5.19 -10.16 -5.91
C GLU A 34 6.48 -10.24 -5.08
N THR A 35 7.08 -9.09 -4.73
CA THR A 35 8.34 -9.02 -3.98
C THR A 35 8.08 -8.76 -2.51
N PHE A 36 8.71 -9.56 -1.65
CA PHE A 36 8.76 -9.38 -0.22
C PHE A 36 9.27 -7.99 0.13
N GLU A 37 8.43 -7.22 0.80
CA GLU A 37 8.77 -5.91 1.31
C GLU A 37 8.19 -5.67 2.70
N LEU A 38 8.86 -4.79 3.42
CA LEU A 38 8.37 -4.27 4.69
C LEU A 38 7.62 -2.97 4.44
N GLY A 39 6.74 -2.62 5.38
CA GLY A 39 5.97 -1.39 5.36
C GLY A 39 4.71 -1.42 4.51
N GLY A 40 4.26 -2.60 4.08
CA GLY A 40 3.05 -2.67 3.27
C GLY A 40 1.78 -2.36 4.08
N VAL A 41 0.87 -1.62 3.43
CA VAL A 41 -0.37 -1.07 4.01
C VAL A 41 -1.46 -1.16 2.95
N ASN A 42 -1.97 -2.36 2.76
CA ASN A 42 -2.97 -2.64 1.73
C ASN A 42 -4.36 -2.75 2.33
N ALA A 43 -5.35 -2.27 1.59
CA ALA A 43 -6.75 -2.50 1.94
C ALA A 43 -7.17 -3.89 1.50
N LYS A 44 -7.93 -4.60 2.34
CA LYS A 44 -8.65 -5.79 1.90
C LYS A 44 -9.70 -5.38 0.86
N THR A 45 -9.88 -6.19 -0.16
CA THR A 45 -10.81 -5.92 -1.27
C THR A 45 -11.90 -6.99 -1.30
N LEU A 46 -13.12 -6.54 -1.56
CA LEU A 46 -14.28 -7.37 -1.83
C LEU A 46 -14.85 -6.98 -3.19
N TYR A 47 -14.85 -7.93 -4.12
CA TYR A 47 -15.46 -7.79 -5.44
C TYR A 47 -16.70 -8.66 -5.54
N LEU A 48 -17.78 -8.09 -6.07
CA LEU A 48 -19.08 -8.72 -6.20
C LEU A 48 -19.68 -8.47 -7.57
N LEU A 49 -20.18 -9.53 -8.19
CA LEU A 49 -20.98 -9.48 -9.39
C LEU A 49 -22.39 -9.96 -9.05
N ILE A 50 -23.30 -9.04 -8.76
CA ILE A 50 -24.63 -9.32 -8.21
C ILE A 50 -25.65 -9.52 -9.35
N ASP A 51 -26.46 -10.59 -9.25
CA ASP A 51 -27.59 -10.82 -10.16
C ASP A 51 -28.72 -9.83 -9.89
N ASN A 52 -29.10 -9.11 -10.93
CA ASN A 52 -30.22 -8.18 -10.93
C ASN A 52 -31.05 -8.30 -12.22
N ASN A 53 -31.10 -9.49 -12.83
CA ASN A 53 -31.87 -9.74 -14.06
C ASN A 53 -33.38 -9.53 -13.86
N THR A 54 -33.87 -9.85 -12.66
CA THR A 54 -35.26 -9.61 -12.24
C THR A 54 -35.53 -8.15 -11.85
N GLN A 55 -34.52 -7.28 -11.91
CA GLN A 55 -34.58 -5.88 -11.49
C GLN A 55 -35.00 -5.68 -10.02
N ARG A 56 -34.69 -6.66 -9.16
CA ARG A 56 -34.94 -6.62 -7.71
C ARG A 56 -34.33 -5.38 -7.05
N PHE A 57 -33.16 -4.93 -7.50
CA PHE A 57 -32.41 -3.82 -6.91
C PHE A 57 -32.44 -2.58 -7.81
N SER A 58 -33.04 -1.51 -7.29
CA SER A 58 -33.14 -0.21 -7.96
C SER A 58 -31.80 0.53 -7.98
N ARG A 59 -31.70 1.63 -8.74
CA ARG A 59 -30.46 2.43 -8.80
C ARG A 59 -30.17 3.06 -7.44
N GLY A 60 -28.91 2.98 -7.00
CA GLY A 60 -28.46 3.58 -5.74
C GLY A 60 -28.68 2.71 -4.50
N THR A 61 -29.29 1.53 -4.66
CA THR A 61 -29.49 0.55 -3.57
C THR A 61 -28.21 0.29 -2.77
N PHE A 62 -27.10 0.02 -3.46
CA PHE A 62 -25.82 -0.31 -2.83
C PHE A 62 -24.86 0.89 -2.69
N ALA A 63 -25.31 2.11 -3.01
CA ALA A 63 -24.43 3.27 -2.95
C ALA A 63 -24.27 3.75 -1.50
N ASN A 64 -23.01 3.97 -1.09
CA ASN A 64 -22.62 4.39 0.26
C ASN A 64 -23.09 3.41 1.34
N CYS A 65 -23.09 2.12 1.04
CA CYS A 65 -23.40 1.08 2.01
C CYS A 65 -22.12 0.69 2.77
N ARG A 66 -22.30 0.34 4.03
CA ARG A 66 -21.32 -0.45 4.79
C ARG A 66 -21.60 -1.91 4.50
N VAL A 67 -20.57 -2.68 4.15
CA VAL A 67 -20.70 -4.12 3.88
C VAL A 67 -20.08 -4.89 5.03
N LYS A 68 -20.79 -5.89 5.56
CA LYS A 68 -20.25 -6.92 6.44
C LYS A 68 -20.11 -8.20 5.62
N LEU A 69 -18.93 -8.81 5.64
CA LEU A 69 -18.69 -10.11 5.00
C LEU A 69 -18.57 -11.20 6.07
N GLU A 70 -19.33 -12.28 5.87
CA GLU A 70 -19.18 -13.52 6.61
C GLU A 70 -19.06 -14.70 5.63
N ILE A 71 -18.12 -15.60 5.88
CA ILE A 71 -17.89 -16.82 5.10
C ILE A 71 -17.99 -17.99 6.07
N ASP A 72 -18.93 -18.91 5.83
CA ASP A 72 -19.22 -20.07 6.70
C ASP A 72 -19.41 -19.71 8.17
N GLY A 73 -20.00 -18.53 8.43
CA GLY A 73 -20.28 -18.02 9.76
C GLY A 73 -19.10 -17.31 10.44
N GLN A 74 -17.92 -17.30 9.82
CA GLN A 74 -16.76 -16.53 10.29
C GLN A 74 -16.80 -15.11 9.70
N PHE A 75 -16.45 -14.13 10.53
CA PHE A 75 -16.42 -12.72 10.14
C PHE A 75 -15.13 -12.38 9.40
N PHE A 76 -15.25 -11.70 8.24
CA PHE A 76 -14.13 -11.33 7.37
C PHE A 76 -13.89 -9.82 7.30
N GLY A 77 -14.58 -9.02 8.11
CA GLY A 77 -14.39 -7.58 8.16
C GLY A 77 -15.57 -6.78 7.64
N TYR A 78 -15.37 -5.47 7.69
CA TYR A 78 -16.32 -4.49 7.17
C TYR A 78 -15.68 -3.66 6.05
N TYR A 79 -16.47 -3.35 5.03
CA TYR A 79 -16.01 -2.73 3.79
C TYR A 79 -16.88 -1.53 3.40
N ASN A 80 -16.26 -0.55 2.74
CA ASN A 80 -16.91 0.63 2.17
C ASN A 80 -17.10 0.39 0.68
N THR A 81 -18.35 0.43 0.21
CA THR A 81 -18.66 0.27 -1.21
C THR A 81 -18.14 1.44 -2.04
N GLU A 82 -17.52 1.15 -3.18
CA GLU A 82 -17.39 2.11 -4.27
C GLU A 82 -18.73 2.30 -5.01
N LEU A 83 -18.74 3.20 -5.99
CA LEU A 83 -19.91 3.41 -6.84
C LEU A 83 -20.18 2.16 -7.70
N PRO A 84 -21.35 1.51 -7.55
CA PRO A 84 -21.67 0.31 -8.31
C PRO A 84 -21.80 0.61 -9.81
N LYS A 85 -21.23 -0.26 -10.65
CA LYS A 85 -21.40 -0.24 -12.11
C LYS A 85 -22.56 -1.15 -12.49
N ARG A 86 -23.32 -0.78 -13.52
CA ARG A 86 -24.49 -1.55 -13.99
C ARG A 86 -24.41 -1.84 -15.45
N ARG A 87 -24.63 -3.10 -15.82
CA ARG A 87 -24.68 -3.53 -17.21
C ARG A 87 -25.56 -4.78 -17.33
N ASN A 88 -26.52 -4.76 -18.25
CA ASN A 88 -27.28 -5.95 -18.68
C ASN A 88 -27.86 -6.80 -17.52
N GLY A 89 -28.54 -6.18 -16.55
CA GLY A 89 -29.11 -6.93 -15.43
C GLY A 89 -28.09 -7.36 -14.37
N VAL A 90 -26.84 -6.89 -14.44
CA VAL A 90 -25.79 -7.17 -13.45
C VAL A 90 -25.38 -5.88 -12.74
N ILE A 91 -25.06 -6.00 -11.46
CA ILE A 91 -24.44 -4.95 -10.66
C ILE A 91 -23.04 -5.40 -10.28
N GLU A 92 -22.04 -4.69 -10.77
CA GLU A 92 -20.63 -4.89 -10.41
C GLU A 92 -20.26 -3.91 -9.30
N LEU A 93 -19.67 -4.43 -8.23
CA LEU A 93 -19.35 -3.68 -7.03
C LEU A 93 -17.99 -4.08 -6.47
N THR A 94 -17.16 -3.07 -6.22
CA THR A 94 -15.94 -3.22 -5.43
C THR A 94 -16.14 -2.52 -4.10
N ALA A 95 -15.65 -3.10 -3.02
CA ALA A 95 -15.62 -2.51 -1.70
C ALA A 95 -14.26 -2.76 -1.05
N TYR A 96 -13.81 -1.81 -0.23
CA TYR A 96 -12.52 -1.91 0.45
C TYR A 96 -12.71 -1.76 1.95
N ASP A 97 -11.87 -2.42 2.73
CA ASP A 97 -11.89 -2.24 4.18
C ASP A 97 -11.52 -0.81 4.58
N ASP A 98 -11.50 -0.58 5.89
CA ASP A 98 -11.27 0.74 6.47
C ASP A 98 -9.84 1.26 6.29
N MET A 99 -8.92 0.46 5.76
CA MET A 99 -7.57 0.91 5.45
C MET A 99 -7.57 2.06 4.43
N VAL A 100 -8.56 2.14 3.53
CA VAL A 100 -8.72 3.25 2.55
C VAL A 100 -8.87 4.62 3.19
N LYS A 101 -9.30 4.70 4.44
CA LYS A 101 -9.44 5.98 5.13
C LYS A 101 -8.10 6.64 5.44
N LEU A 102 -7.01 5.85 5.50
CA LEU A 102 -5.66 6.37 5.74
C LEU A 102 -5.10 7.21 4.60
N ASP A 103 -5.78 7.31 3.46
CA ASP A 103 -5.39 8.22 2.37
C ASP A 103 -5.62 9.71 2.70
N THR A 104 -5.99 10.01 3.95
CA THR A 104 -6.10 11.35 4.54
C THR A 104 -4.73 11.98 4.78
N GLU A 105 -4.57 13.27 4.46
CA GLU A 105 -3.34 14.03 4.74
C GLU A 105 -3.07 14.14 6.25
N PHE A 106 -1.80 14.07 6.66
CA PHE A 106 -1.43 14.25 8.05
C PHE A 106 -1.33 15.75 8.41
N PRO A 107 -1.98 16.22 9.49
CA PRO A 107 -2.08 17.65 9.78
C PRO A 107 -0.78 18.23 10.34
N THR A 108 -0.61 19.54 10.18
CA THR A 108 0.59 20.30 10.58
C THR A 108 0.64 20.69 12.06
N ASP A 109 -0.43 20.44 12.80
CA ASP A 109 -0.63 20.98 14.15
C ASP A 109 0.00 20.10 15.24
N TYR A 110 0.41 18.88 14.90
CA TYR A 110 1.12 17.99 15.82
C TYR A 110 2.57 18.43 16.01
N ILE A 111 3.08 18.33 17.25
CA ILE A 111 4.44 18.77 17.61
C ILE A 111 5.33 17.56 17.83
N PHE A 112 6.52 17.56 17.24
CA PHE A 112 7.56 16.53 17.37
C PHE A 112 8.66 16.96 18.37
N PRO A 113 9.37 16.02 19.03
CA PRO A 113 9.45 14.58 18.74
C PRO A 113 8.26 13.77 19.29
N GLN A 114 7.92 12.67 18.60
CA GLN A 114 6.85 11.75 19.03
C GLN A 114 7.20 10.30 18.76
N THR A 115 6.66 9.41 19.58
CA THR A 115 6.72 7.96 19.35
C THR A 115 5.91 7.52 18.13
N PHE A 116 6.31 6.45 17.46
CA PHE A 116 5.51 5.81 16.41
C PHE A 116 4.08 5.51 16.88
N TRP A 117 3.90 5.02 18.12
CA TRP A 117 2.56 4.74 18.67
C TRP A 117 1.64 5.97 18.68
N ALA A 118 2.17 7.12 19.11
CA ALA A 118 1.42 8.38 19.09
C ALA A 118 1.02 8.79 17.67
N VAL A 119 1.95 8.71 16.72
CA VAL A 119 1.68 9.10 15.33
C VAL A 119 0.72 8.12 14.65
N TYR A 120 0.78 6.82 14.95
CA TYR A 120 -0.24 5.86 14.52
C TYR A 120 -1.62 6.22 15.08
N ALA A 121 -1.73 6.50 16.37
CA ALA A 121 -3.01 6.85 17.00
C ALA A 121 -3.61 8.14 16.41
N GLN A 122 -2.76 9.12 16.06
CA GLN A 122 -3.16 10.32 15.35
C GLN A 122 -3.62 10.00 13.92
N CYS A 123 -2.87 9.20 13.16
CA CYS A 123 -3.28 8.77 11.82
C CYS A 123 -4.68 8.11 11.83
N VAL A 124 -4.94 7.25 12.82
CA VAL A 124 -6.24 6.59 13.00
C VAL A 124 -7.34 7.61 13.33
N PHE A 125 -7.08 8.56 14.22
CA PHE A 125 -8.04 9.62 14.55
C PHE A 125 -8.35 10.54 13.36
N GLU A 126 -7.32 11.09 12.71
CA GLU A 126 -7.47 12.04 11.59
C GLU A 126 -8.16 11.40 10.38
N SER A 127 -7.93 10.10 10.18
CA SER A 127 -8.59 9.33 9.12
C SER A 127 -10.05 8.95 9.46
N GLY A 128 -10.56 9.32 10.64
CA GLY A 128 -11.91 8.97 11.08
C GLY A 128 -12.12 7.48 11.37
N LEU A 129 -11.04 6.74 11.67
CA LEU A 129 -11.10 5.36 12.14
C LEU A 129 -11.43 5.29 13.64
N ALA A 130 -11.12 6.35 14.39
CA ALA A 130 -11.45 6.48 15.80
C ALA A 130 -12.02 7.86 16.12
N SER A 131 -12.80 7.95 17.19
CA SER A 131 -13.38 9.22 17.67
C SER A 131 -12.42 10.07 18.50
N GLU A 132 -11.29 9.51 18.92
CA GLU A 132 -10.27 10.19 19.73
C GLU A 132 -8.88 9.63 19.46
N VAL A 133 -7.84 10.42 19.77
CA VAL A 133 -6.46 9.95 19.77
C VAL A 133 -6.23 9.08 21.01
N SER A 134 -6.21 7.76 20.81
CA SER A 134 -5.96 6.78 21.87
C SER A 134 -5.05 5.65 21.38
N PHE A 135 -4.14 5.22 22.25
CA PHE A 135 -3.26 4.08 22.01
C PHE A 135 -4.04 2.77 21.92
N ASP A 136 -5.24 2.69 22.51
CA ASP A 136 -6.10 1.52 22.44
C ASP A 136 -6.61 1.25 21.02
N ASN A 137 -6.54 2.24 20.11
CA ASN A 137 -6.94 2.07 18.72
C ASN A 137 -5.83 1.45 17.85
N VAL A 138 -4.66 1.18 18.43
CA VAL A 138 -3.48 0.64 17.75
C VAL A 138 -2.96 -0.60 18.47
N VAL A 139 -2.65 -1.66 17.73
CA VAL A 139 -2.01 -2.89 18.24
C VAL A 139 -0.61 -2.99 17.64
N LEU A 140 0.42 -3.09 18.48
CA LEU A 140 1.83 -3.14 18.04
C LEU A 140 2.46 -4.50 18.36
N ASN A 141 2.73 -5.27 17.31
CA ASN A 141 3.35 -6.61 17.34
C ASN A 141 4.60 -6.69 16.44
N GLY A 142 5.13 -5.54 16.02
CA GLY A 142 6.36 -5.43 15.26
C GLY A 142 7.60 -5.94 16.00
N VAL A 143 8.76 -5.78 15.37
CA VAL A 143 10.06 -6.22 15.90
C VAL A 143 10.49 -5.37 17.09
N TRP A 144 10.20 -4.06 17.05
CA TRP A 144 10.68 -3.08 18.03
C TRP A 144 9.57 -2.34 18.77
N ASN A 145 8.37 -2.24 18.19
CA ASN A 145 7.16 -1.66 18.77
C ASN A 145 7.20 -0.19 19.19
N ASN A 146 8.34 0.53 19.16
CA ASN A 146 8.32 1.95 19.49
C ASN A 146 9.51 2.75 18.93
N GLY A 147 9.36 3.25 17.69
CA GLY A 147 10.25 4.26 17.12
C GLY A 147 10.01 5.66 17.67
N ILE A 148 10.94 6.60 17.44
CA ILE A 148 10.74 8.02 17.75
C ILE A 148 11.00 8.80 16.46
N ILE A 149 10.01 9.56 16.02
CA ILE A 149 10.16 10.61 15.02
C ILE A 149 10.66 11.85 15.76
N SER A 150 11.87 12.28 15.43
CA SER A 150 12.55 13.47 15.91
C SER A 150 11.83 14.75 15.47
N ALA A 151 12.19 15.86 16.11
CA ALA A 151 11.73 17.18 15.71
C ALA A 151 12.38 17.69 14.41
N ASP A 152 13.43 17.02 13.94
CA ASP A 152 14.07 17.35 12.68
C ASP A 152 13.28 16.71 11.54
N TYR A 153 13.24 17.37 10.38
CA TYR A 153 12.62 16.84 9.16
C TYR A 153 11.09 16.65 9.23
N THR A 154 10.40 17.31 10.18
CA THR A 154 8.94 17.27 10.32
C THR A 154 8.19 17.71 9.07
N GLN A 155 8.79 18.55 8.23
CA GLN A 155 8.19 18.93 6.94
C GLN A 155 7.93 17.73 6.03
N TYR A 156 8.73 16.66 6.13
CA TYR A 156 8.50 15.43 5.37
C TYR A 156 7.37 14.61 5.97
N ILE A 157 7.10 14.74 7.26
CA ILE A 157 5.96 14.09 7.91
C ILE A 157 4.65 14.75 7.49
N TYR A 158 4.60 16.09 7.55
CA TYR A 158 3.41 16.86 7.14
C TYR A 158 3.10 16.80 5.65
N ALA A 159 4.08 16.47 4.80
CA ALA A 159 3.89 16.35 3.36
C ALA A 159 3.33 14.99 2.91
N ASN A 160 2.91 14.12 3.84
CA ASN A 160 2.48 12.76 3.56
C ASN A 160 1.06 12.47 4.06
N SER A 161 0.43 11.45 3.45
CA SER A 161 -0.80 10.87 3.97
C SER A 161 -0.53 10.02 5.22
N CYS A 162 -1.57 9.81 6.02
CA CYS A 162 -1.56 8.88 7.14
C CYS A 162 -1.10 7.48 6.70
N ARG A 163 -1.52 7.01 5.51
CA ARG A 163 -1.10 5.72 4.94
C ARG A 163 0.40 5.66 4.73
N ASN A 164 0.99 6.69 4.13
CA ASN A 164 2.43 6.75 3.88
C ASN A 164 3.21 6.75 5.19
N LEU A 165 2.78 7.54 6.17
CA LEU A 165 3.40 7.56 7.49
C LEU A 165 3.31 6.20 8.18
N VAL A 166 2.14 5.57 8.16
CA VAL A 166 1.91 4.23 8.70
C VAL A 166 2.81 3.21 8.01
N ALA A 167 2.93 3.27 6.68
CA ALA A 167 3.77 2.39 5.88
C ALA A 167 5.24 2.50 6.29
N GLY A 168 5.77 3.72 6.38
CA GLY A 168 7.14 3.93 6.79
C GLY A 168 7.41 3.50 8.23
N MET A 169 6.52 3.83 9.16
CA MET A 169 6.67 3.39 10.54
C MET A 169 6.54 1.85 10.67
N ALA A 170 5.71 1.20 9.85
CA ALA A 170 5.57 -0.25 9.81
C ALA A 170 6.83 -0.92 9.25
N GLU A 171 7.42 -0.32 8.20
CA GLU A 171 8.71 -0.75 7.63
C GLU A 171 9.80 -0.74 8.71
N TRP A 172 9.88 0.36 9.46
CA TRP A 172 10.84 0.55 10.55
C TRP A 172 10.49 -0.24 11.82
N ASN A 173 9.28 -0.79 11.91
CA ASN A 173 8.92 -1.83 12.88
C ASN A 173 9.20 -3.24 12.36
N GLY A 174 9.79 -3.38 11.16
CA GLY A 174 10.14 -4.67 10.58
C GLY A 174 8.92 -5.46 10.13
N GLY A 175 7.86 -4.81 9.66
CA GLY A 175 6.56 -5.44 9.50
C GLY A 175 5.66 -4.79 8.46
N TYR A 176 4.36 -5.02 8.58
CA TYR A 176 3.30 -4.46 7.74
C TYR A 176 2.14 -3.98 8.63
N ALA A 177 1.19 -3.26 8.06
CA ALA A 177 0.00 -2.78 8.77
C ALA A 177 -1.29 -3.29 8.13
N HIS A 178 -2.28 -3.61 8.95
CA HIS A 178 -3.63 -3.99 8.50
C HIS A 178 -4.71 -3.51 9.50
N ILE A 179 -5.97 -3.51 9.09
CA ILE A 179 -7.11 -3.33 10.01
C ILE A 179 -7.56 -4.71 10.51
N ASN A 180 -7.47 -4.94 11.82
CA ASN A 180 -7.86 -6.22 12.41
C ASN A 180 -9.39 -6.33 12.58
N ASP A 181 -9.87 -7.50 13.01
CA ASP A 181 -11.31 -7.77 13.11
C ASP A 181 -12.03 -6.92 14.18
N SER A 182 -11.28 -6.33 15.11
CA SER A 182 -11.79 -5.36 16.07
C SER A 182 -11.85 -3.93 15.51
N GLY A 183 -11.50 -3.72 14.24
CA GLY A 183 -11.46 -2.42 13.58
C GLY A 183 -10.26 -1.55 13.98
N LYS A 184 -9.24 -2.12 14.63
CA LYS A 184 -8.05 -1.39 15.07
C LYS A 184 -6.94 -1.48 14.02
N LEU A 185 -6.10 -0.44 13.97
CA LEU A 185 -4.87 -0.51 13.20
C LEU A 185 -3.89 -1.44 13.91
N GLN A 186 -3.44 -2.48 13.23
CA GLN A 186 -2.49 -3.45 13.77
C GLN A 186 -1.21 -3.46 12.94
N ILE A 187 -0.07 -3.40 13.62
CA ILE A 187 1.26 -3.47 13.03
C ILE A 187 1.87 -4.82 13.41
N ASP A 188 2.04 -5.71 12.45
CA ASP A 188 2.60 -7.04 12.66
C ASP A 188 3.93 -7.21 11.93
N LYS A 189 4.74 -8.15 12.43
CA LYS A 189 5.92 -8.65 11.73
C LYS A 189 5.61 -9.97 11.04
N PHE A 190 6.38 -10.30 10.01
CA PHE A 190 6.31 -11.61 9.39
C PHE A 190 6.77 -12.71 10.37
N SER A 191 5.99 -13.79 10.50
CA SER A 191 6.30 -14.86 11.45
C SER A 191 7.56 -15.64 11.03
N LYS A 192 8.35 -16.04 12.02
CA LYS A 192 9.42 -17.05 11.86
C LYS A 192 8.98 -18.47 12.17
N THR A 193 7.86 -18.60 12.87
CA THR A 193 7.37 -19.90 13.34
C THR A 193 6.28 -20.35 12.39
N VAL A 194 6.40 -21.59 11.90
CA VAL A 194 5.36 -22.21 11.08
C VAL A 194 4.08 -22.31 11.90
N THR A 195 3.01 -21.68 11.41
CA THR A 195 1.68 -21.68 12.04
C THR A 195 0.72 -22.66 11.37
N ARG A 196 0.98 -23.01 10.10
CA ARG A 196 0.19 -24.00 9.33
C ARG A 196 1.10 -24.88 8.49
N GLU A 197 0.71 -26.15 8.38
CA GLU A 197 1.37 -27.17 7.58
C GLU A 197 0.34 -27.78 6.63
N PHE A 198 0.72 -27.98 5.38
CA PHE A 198 -0.11 -28.57 4.33
C PHE A 198 0.65 -29.67 3.59
N ASN A 199 -0.06 -30.62 2.99
CA ASN A 199 0.52 -31.63 2.10
C ASN A 199 0.04 -31.41 0.66
N SER A 200 0.90 -31.62 -0.33
CA SER A 200 0.54 -31.37 -1.75
C SER A 200 -0.67 -32.17 -2.22
N GLY A 201 -0.89 -33.38 -1.68
CA GLY A 201 -2.07 -34.19 -1.97
C GLY A 201 -3.42 -33.58 -1.51
N GLU A 202 -3.39 -32.57 -0.63
CA GLU A 202 -4.58 -31.85 -0.13
C GLU A 202 -4.85 -30.57 -0.95
N LEU A 203 -3.91 -30.18 -1.81
CA LEU A 203 -3.96 -28.94 -2.59
C LEU A 203 -4.56 -29.20 -3.97
N MET A 204 -5.33 -28.24 -4.47
CA MET A 204 -5.81 -28.25 -5.86
C MET A 204 -4.69 -27.91 -6.84
N GLU A 205 -3.78 -27.04 -6.41
CA GLU A 205 -2.66 -26.53 -7.18
C GLU A 205 -1.55 -26.14 -6.22
N LEU A 206 -0.31 -26.40 -6.62
CA LEU A 206 0.90 -25.99 -5.92
C LEU A 206 1.93 -25.59 -6.97
N ASP A 207 2.47 -24.38 -6.82
CA ASP A 207 3.59 -23.86 -7.59
C ASP A 207 4.59 -23.24 -6.62
N TYR A 208 5.88 -23.51 -6.81
CA TYR A 208 6.93 -22.92 -5.99
C TYR A 208 8.22 -22.75 -6.77
N SER A 209 9.00 -21.77 -6.33
CA SER A 209 10.31 -21.50 -6.92
C SER A 209 11.34 -22.54 -6.50
N ASP A 210 12.23 -22.91 -7.42
CA ASP A 210 13.46 -23.65 -7.13
C ASP A 210 14.41 -22.88 -6.19
N GLU A 211 14.21 -21.57 -6.03
CA GLU A 211 15.08 -20.69 -5.26
C GLU A 211 14.48 -20.34 -3.90
N THR A 212 15.26 -20.58 -2.84
CA THR A 212 14.92 -20.13 -1.48
C THR A 212 15.75 -18.91 -1.12
N VAL A 213 15.07 -17.80 -0.87
CA VAL A 213 15.67 -16.54 -0.42
C VAL A 213 16.04 -16.69 1.05
N THR A 214 17.32 -16.51 1.37
CA THR A 214 17.79 -16.41 2.75
C THR A 214 18.39 -15.02 2.98
N PHE A 215 17.76 -14.22 3.84
CA PHE A 215 18.24 -12.89 4.16
C PHE A 215 19.46 -12.95 5.09
N SER A 216 20.53 -12.26 4.71
CA SER A 216 21.75 -12.13 5.51
C SER A 216 22.18 -10.68 5.72
N LYS A 217 21.58 -9.74 4.98
CA LYS A 217 21.90 -8.32 5.04
C LYS A 217 20.64 -7.47 5.03
N VAL A 218 20.67 -6.37 5.77
CA VAL A 218 19.69 -5.28 5.68
C VAL A 218 20.41 -4.03 5.22
N LYS A 219 19.80 -3.30 4.28
CA LYS A 219 20.35 -2.09 3.68
C LYS A 219 19.33 -0.97 3.67
N THR A 220 19.77 0.24 3.95
CA THR A 220 18.99 1.46 3.76
C THR A 220 19.90 2.65 3.44
N SER A 221 19.31 3.75 3.01
CA SER A 221 20.02 4.99 2.70
C SER A 221 19.36 6.17 3.40
N GLN A 222 20.16 7.03 4.01
CA GLN A 222 19.70 8.24 4.70
C GLN A 222 20.79 9.33 4.53
N LYS A 223 20.40 10.57 4.20
CA LYS A 223 21.30 11.75 4.10
C LYS A 223 22.53 11.48 3.20
N ASN A 224 22.35 10.84 2.05
CA ASN A 224 23.41 10.41 1.12
C ASN A 224 24.42 9.39 1.68
N LYS A 225 24.15 8.80 2.85
CA LYS A 225 24.92 7.70 3.43
C LYS A 225 24.14 6.41 3.31
N THR A 226 24.83 5.34 2.90
CA THR A 226 24.30 3.98 2.91
C THR A 226 24.64 3.32 4.25
N TYR A 227 23.66 2.66 4.85
CA TYR A 227 23.80 1.88 6.06
C TYR A 227 23.50 0.42 5.75
N GLU A 228 24.42 -0.47 6.15
CA GLU A 228 24.29 -1.90 5.94
C GLU A 228 24.58 -2.64 7.25
N LYS A 229 23.80 -3.67 7.55
CA LYS A 229 24.00 -4.59 8.67
C LYS A 229 23.87 -6.02 8.18
N GLY A 230 24.80 -6.89 8.57
CA GLY A 230 24.82 -8.29 8.16
C GLY A 230 25.98 -8.62 7.22
N THR A 231 25.83 -9.66 6.41
CA THR A 231 26.88 -10.21 5.55
C THR A 231 26.40 -10.37 4.10
N ASP A 232 27.34 -10.41 3.15
CA ASP A 232 27.05 -10.63 1.72
C ASP A 232 26.81 -12.11 1.35
N ALA A 233 26.52 -12.97 2.34
CA ALA A 233 26.40 -14.42 2.14
C ALA A 233 25.06 -14.84 1.48
N GLY A 234 24.07 -13.95 1.47
CA GLY A 234 22.72 -14.20 0.98
C GLY A 234 22.05 -12.89 0.53
N TYR A 235 20.72 -12.84 0.62
CA TYR A 235 19.93 -11.75 0.09
C TYR A 235 19.96 -10.51 0.98
N THR A 236 19.83 -9.35 0.34
CA THR A 236 19.76 -8.06 1.00
C THR A 236 18.31 -7.56 1.07
N LEU A 237 17.78 -7.41 2.28
CA LEU A 237 16.52 -6.73 2.52
C LEU A 237 16.74 -5.21 2.46
N VAL A 238 16.03 -4.52 1.59
CA VAL A 238 16.17 -3.07 1.39
C VAL A 238 15.01 -2.33 2.04
N LEU A 239 15.32 -1.43 2.97
CA LEU A 239 14.35 -0.50 3.55
C LEU A 239 14.29 0.77 2.69
N LYS A 240 13.13 1.06 2.12
CA LYS A 240 12.89 2.07 1.09
C LYS A 240 12.39 3.39 1.67
N ASN A 241 11.81 3.41 2.87
CA ASN A 241 11.12 4.57 3.39
C ASN A 241 12.06 5.59 4.03
N GLN A 242 12.64 6.43 3.18
CA GLN A 242 13.67 7.38 3.58
C GLN A 242 13.11 8.51 4.45
N TYR A 243 11.86 8.95 4.30
CA TYR A 243 11.34 10.09 5.08
C TYR A 243 11.16 9.76 6.56
N ILE A 244 10.68 8.56 6.90
CA ILE A 244 10.69 8.12 8.31
C ILE A 244 12.12 7.96 8.79
N SER A 245 13.02 7.42 7.97
CA SER A 245 14.43 7.26 8.35
C SER A 245 15.14 8.59 8.61
N TYR A 246 14.83 9.66 7.87
CA TYR A 246 15.31 11.04 8.15
C TYR A 246 14.79 11.57 9.47
N GLY A 247 13.52 11.26 9.78
CA GLY A 247 12.89 11.63 11.03
C GLY A 247 13.44 10.87 12.23
N LEU A 248 14.18 9.77 12.08
CA LEU A 248 14.70 9.03 13.24
C LEU A 248 15.89 9.75 13.90
N ASP A 249 15.93 9.74 15.24
CA ASP A 249 17.13 10.10 16.00
C ASP A 249 18.31 9.18 15.63
N ASP A 250 19.52 9.73 15.43
CA ASP A 250 20.67 8.97 14.92
C ASP A 250 21.08 7.79 15.82
N THR A 251 20.92 7.91 17.15
CA THR A 251 21.21 6.81 18.09
C THR A 251 20.14 5.72 17.99
N MET A 252 18.89 6.14 17.82
CA MET A 252 17.75 5.25 17.68
C MET A 252 17.74 4.55 16.30
N PHE A 253 18.15 5.22 15.24
CA PHE A 253 18.25 4.69 13.88
C PHE A 253 19.11 3.42 13.82
N GLU A 254 20.34 3.47 14.35
CA GLU A 254 21.25 2.33 14.35
C GLU A 254 20.73 1.17 15.20
N THR A 255 20.02 1.49 16.30
CA THR A 255 19.36 0.51 17.15
C THR A 255 18.26 -0.21 16.39
N TYR A 256 17.41 0.52 15.65
CA TYR A 256 16.30 -0.05 14.89
C TYR A 256 16.79 -0.88 13.72
N LEU A 257 17.78 -0.38 12.98
CA LEU A 257 18.41 -1.12 11.89
C LEU A 257 19.05 -2.41 12.39
N THR A 258 19.72 -2.37 13.55
CA THR A 258 20.25 -3.58 14.22
C THR A 258 19.13 -4.56 14.56
N LYS A 259 18.00 -4.10 15.13
CA LYS A 259 16.88 -4.97 15.51
C LYS A 259 16.21 -5.64 14.32
N ILE A 260 15.98 -4.89 13.23
CA ILE A 260 15.47 -5.44 11.98
C ILE A 260 16.46 -6.45 11.41
N SER A 261 17.77 -6.13 11.41
CA SER A 261 18.81 -7.05 10.95
C SER A 261 18.88 -8.34 11.77
N GLU A 262 18.87 -8.26 13.11
CA GLU A 262 18.82 -9.43 14.00
C GLU A 262 17.58 -10.29 13.75
N TYR A 263 16.43 -9.65 13.53
CA TYR A 263 15.20 -10.37 13.24
C TYR A 263 15.24 -11.01 11.86
N TYR A 264 15.62 -10.32 10.79
CA TYR A 264 15.57 -10.90 9.45
C TYR A 264 16.81 -11.71 9.05
N ASN A 265 17.88 -11.71 9.85
CA ASN A 265 19.03 -12.58 9.59
C ASN A 265 18.63 -14.07 9.66
N GLY A 266 18.98 -14.82 8.61
CA GLY A 266 18.61 -16.22 8.42
C GLY A 266 17.12 -16.44 8.14
N PHE A 267 16.35 -15.38 7.89
CA PHE A 267 14.95 -15.51 7.52
C PHE A 267 14.86 -16.08 6.10
N GLN A 268 14.19 -17.24 5.98
CA GLN A 268 14.06 -17.97 4.74
C GLN A 268 12.67 -17.81 4.15
N LEU A 269 12.59 -17.66 2.84
CA LEU A 269 11.35 -17.51 2.08
C LEU A 269 11.53 -18.22 0.75
N THR A 270 10.71 -19.21 0.48
CA THR A 270 10.55 -19.77 -0.86
C THR A 270 9.28 -19.17 -1.46
N PRO A 271 9.37 -18.43 -2.58
CA PRO A 271 8.20 -17.98 -3.31
C PRO A 271 7.34 -19.18 -3.66
N MET A 272 6.05 -19.14 -3.31
CA MET A 272 5.12 -20.22 -3.63
C MET A 272 3.68 -19.73 -3.71
N SER A 273 2.85 -20.44 -4.45
CA SER A 273 1.41 -20.25 -4.54
C SER A 273 0.73 -21.61 -4.44
N PHE A 274 -0.35 -21.70 -3.68
CA PHE A 274 -1.14 -22.91 -3.61
C PHE A 274 -2.62 -22.61 -3.43
N THR A 275 -3.46 -23.55 -3.85
CA THR A 275 -4.91 -23.43 -3.76
C THR A 275 -5.50 -24.55 -2.92
N LEU A 276 -6.26 -24.18 -1.88
CA LEU A 276 -7.04 -25.06 -1.04
C LEU A 276 -8.46 -25.18 -1.59
N ALA A 277 -8.96 -26.42 -1.72
CA ALA A 277 -10.35 -26.67 -2.06
C ALA A 277 -11.31 -26.29 -0.92
N GLU A 278 -10.85 -26.46 0.31
CA GLU A 278 -11.53 -26.04 1.54
C GLU A 278 -10.69 -24.95 2.21
N PRO A 279 -11.18 -23.71 2.32
CA PRO A 279 -10.40 -22.60 2.88
C PRO A 279 -10.00 -22.82 4.34
N ASP A 280 -8.75 -22.51 4.69
CA ASP A 280 -8.33 -22.36 6.08
C ASP A 280 -8.56 -20.92 6.53
N PHE A 281 -9.70 -20.66 7.16
CA PHE A 281 -10.06 -19.30 7.60
C PHE A 281 -9.27 -18.80 8.82
N ASP A 282 -8.46 -19.65 9.46
CA ASP A 282 -7.54 -19.20 10.51
C ASP A 282 -6.18 -18.74 9.93
N LEU A 283 -5.96 -18.91 8.63
CA LEU A 283 -4.76 -18.43 7.95
C LEU A 283 -4.85 -16.94 7.69
N HIS A 284 -3.79 -16.21 8.05
CA HIS A 284 -3.72 -14.75 7.89
C HIS A 284 -2.51 -14.35 7.04
N VAL A 285 -2.57 -13.18 6.41
CA VAL A 285 -1.38 -12.56 5.83
C VAL A 285 -0.29 -12.39 6.90
N GLY A 286 0.98 -12.55 6.52
CA GLY A 286 2.13 -12.52 7.43
C GLY A 286 2.46 -13.85 8.13
N ASP A 287 1.52 -14.81 8.15
CA ASP A 287 1.77 -16.15 8.70
C ASP A 287 2.89 -16.86 7.96
N ARG A 288 3.58 -17.77 8.66
CA ARG A 288 4.56 -18.65 8.04
C ARG A 288 3.94 -20.02 7.85
N VAL A 289 3.96 -20.51 6.63
CA VAL A 289 3.37 -21.78 6.26
C VAL A 289 4.42 -22.73 5.72
N GLN A 290 4.13 -24.01 5.81
CA GLN A 290 4.95 -25.09 5.29
C GLN A 290 4.11 -25.99 4.41
N VAL A 291 4.61 -26.33 3.23
CA VAL A 291 3.99 -27.31 2.34
C VAL A 291 4.96 -28.46 2.11
N TYR A 292 4.53 -29.68 2.39
CA TYR A 292 5.26 -30.89 2.04
C TYR A 292 4.80 -31.37 0.66
N ASP A 293 5.72 -31.38 -0.30
CA ASP A 293 5.50 -31.94 -1.62
C ASP A 293 5.80 -33.45 -1.60
N GLU A 294 4.75 -34.25 -1.71
CA GLU A 294 4.85 -35.71 -1.72
C GLU A 294 5.51 -36.26 -2.99
N GLU A 295 5.42 -35.56 -4.14
CA GLU A 295 6.00 -36.03 -5.41
C GLU A 295 7.51 -35.84 -5.42
N GLU A 296 7.96 -34.64 -5.03
CA GLU A 296 9.38 -34.29 -4.97
C GLU A 296 10.06 -34.69 -3.65
N GLN A 297 9.27 -35.04 -2.62
CA GLN A 297 9.75 -35.38 -1.27
C GLN A 297 10.50 -34.21 -0.61
N VAL A 298 10.05 -32.98 -0.86
CA VAL A 298 10.65 -31.74 -0.34
C VAL A 298 9.67 -30.98 0.54
N THR A 299 10.21 -30.13 1.42
CA THR A 299 9.41 -29.25 2.28
C THR A 299 9.74 -27.82 1.94
N VAL A 300 8.72 -27.07 1.55
CA VAL A 300 8.82 -25.67 1.16
C VAL A 300 8.22 -24.80 2.27
N THR A 301 8.88 -23.68 2.59
CA THR A 301 8.34 -22.73 3.58
C THR A 301 8.24 -21.34 2.98
N GLY A 302 7.11 -20.70 3.23
CA GLY A 302 6.86 -19.34 2.76
C GLY A 302 6.14 -18.51 3.82
N ASN A 303 6.10 -17.20 3.59
CA ASN A 303 5.30 -16.28 4.39
C ASN A 303 4.16 -15.76 3.54
N VAL A 304 2.94 -15.90 4.05
CA VAL A 304 1.72 -15.53 3.33
C VAL A 304 1.74 -14.03 3.05
N SER A 305 1.68 -13.65 1.79
CA SER A 305 1.63 -12.26 1.36
C SER A 305 0.26 -11.86 0.84
N LYS A 306 -0.50 -12.83 0.33
CA LYS A 306 -1.82 -12.65 -0.24
C LYS A 306 -2.70 -13.87 0.05
N ILE A 307 -3.97 -13.61 0.34
CA ILE A 307 -5.03 -14.60 0.42
C ILE A 307 -6.15 -14.13 -0.51
N GLU A 308 -6.61 -15.02 -1.38
CA GLU A 308 -7.77 -14.81 -2.24
C GLU A 308 -8.79 -15.91 -2.01
N ILE A 309 -10.06 -15.55 -1.86
CA ILE A 309 -11.17 -16.51 -1.77
C ILE A 309 -12.15 -16.20 -2.88
N SER A 310 -12.39 -17.17 -3.77
CA SER A 310 -13.28 -17.05 -4.93
C SER A 310 -14.66 -17.64 -4.66
N GLY A 311 -15.63 -17.36 -5.55
CA GLY A 311 -17.04 -17.73 -5.39
C GLY A 311 -17.36 -19.23 -5.38
N ASN A 312 -16.39 -20.10 -5.69
CA ASN A 312 -16.46 -21.55 -5.46
C ASN A 312 -15.95 -21.97 -4.07
N CYS A 313 -15.70 -21.01 -3.18
CA CYS A 313 -15.07 -21.20 -1.88
C CYS A 313 -13.68 -21.85 -1.96
N SER A 314 -12.91 -21.73 -3.04
CA SER A 314 -11.48 -22.09 -2.98
C SER A 314 -10.67 -20.92 -2.43
N MET A 315 -9.59 -21.23 -1.71
CA MET A 315 -8.64 -20.24 -1.20
C MET A 315 -7.30 -20.38 -1.91
N THR A 316 -6.86 -19.34 -2.60
CA THR A 316 -5.50 -19.25 -3.13
C THR A 316 -4.63 -18.45 -2.17
N VAL A 317 -3.51 -19.05 -1.78
CA VAL A 317 -2.53 -18.47 -0.88
C VAL A 317 -1.27 -18.20 -1.67
N THR A 318 -0.82 -16.95 -1.67
CA THR A 318 0.47 -16.57 -2.26
C THR A 318 1.44 -16.24 -1.15
N CYS A 319 2.63 -16.81 -1.23
CA CYS A 319 3.82 -16.41 -0.50
C CYS A 319 4.74 -15.70 -1.50
N GLY A 320 4.72 -14.37 -1.50
CA GLY A 320 5.50 -13.57 -2.45
C GLY A 320 6.99 -13.85 -2.33
N GLY A 321 7.71 -13.56 -3.42
CA GLY A 321 9.11 -13.89 -3.62
C GLY A 321 10.04 -12.69 -3.54
N PHE A 322 11.05 -12.65 -4.40
CA PHE A 322 12.00 -11.54 -4.46
C PHE A 322 12.35 -11.26 -5.93
N GLU A 323 12.11 -10.05 -6.41
CA GLU A 323 12.77 -9.61 -7.64
C GLU A 323 14.25 -9.34 -7.34
N ASN A 324 15.14 -10.01 -8.07
CA ASN A 324 16.56 -9.65 -8.10
C ASN A 324 16.67 -8.17 -8.50
N VAL A 325 17.04 -7.31 -7.55
CA VAL A 325 17.13 -5.86 -7.74
C VAL A 325 18.25 -5.54 -8.73
N SER A 326 17.93 -5.53 -10.02
CA SER A 326 18.73 -4.87 -11.05
C SER A 326 17.85 -4.17 -12.08
N SER A 327 16.82 -3.44 -11.65
CA SER A 327 16.38 -2.25 -12.39
C SER A 327 15.47 -1.38 -11.53
N THR A 328 15.79 -0.10 -11.48
CA THR A 328 14.92 0.96 -10.97
C THR A 328 13.64 0.99 -11.81
N THR A 329 12.50 0.67 -11.21
CA THR A 329 11.18 1.04 -11.73
C THR A 329 10.53 1.98 -10.73
N ASN A 330 10.24 3.19 -11.22
CA ASN A 330 9.53 4.21 -10.48
C ASN A 330 8.13 3.69 -10.16
N PHE A 331 7.80 3.66 -8.87
CA PHE A 331 6.47 3.34 -8.36
C PHE A 331 5.44 4.33 -8.95
N THR A 332 4.38 3.79 -9.54
CA THR A 332 3.17 4.54 -9.90
C THR A 332 2.13 4.22 -8.84
N PRO A 333 1.61 5.21 -8.09
CA PRO A 333 0.53 4.97 -7.15
C PRO A 333 -0.72 4.52 -7.93
N THR A 334 -1.26 3.36 -7.56
CA THR A 334 -2.66 3.03 -7.87
C THR A 334 -3.53 4.06 -7.14
N SER A 335 -4.03 5.01 -7.92
CA SER A 335 -4.85 6.12 -7.44
C SER A 335 -6.20 5.60 -7.00
N TYR A 336 -6.46 5.67 -5.69
CA TYR A 336 -7.82 5.77 -5.21
C TYR A 336 -8.39 7.09 -5.74
N SER A 337 -9.58 6.99 -6.32
CA SER A 337 -10.20 8.06 -7.07
C SER A 337 -10.36 9.34 -6.23
N GLN A 338 -9.84 10.45 -6.77
CA GLN A 338 -10.19 11.80 -6.36
C GLN A 338 -11.70 12.01 -6.56
N VAL A 339 -12.50 11.76 -5.52
CA VAL A 339 -13.87 12.22 -5.45
C VAL A 339 -14.09 12.94 -4.13
N GLN A 340 -13.54 14.16 -4.04
CA GLN A 340 -14.26 15.25 -3.40
C GLN A 340 -14.33 16.43 -4.36
N GLN A 341 -15.53 16.62 -4.90
CA GLN A 341 -15.93 17.83 -5.59
C GLN A 341 -15.88 19.02 -4.63
N SER A 342 -15.08 20.03 -4.96
CA SER A 342 -15.48 21.41 -4.72
C SER A 342 -15.47 22.16 -6.05
N LYS A 343 -16.64 22.68 -6.40
CA LYS A 343 -16.97 23.44 -7.61
C LYS A 343 -15.93 24.53 -7.94
N GLN A 344 -15.38 24.48 -9.15
CA GLN A 344 -15.31 25.67 -10.00
C GLN A 344 -15.32 25.23 -11.46
N GLU A 345 -16.28 25.77 -12.21
CA GLU A 345 -16.46 25.52 -13.63
C GLU A 345 -15.20 25.90 -14.41
N ALA A 346 -14.60 24.93 -15.10
CA ALA A 346 -13.76 25.20 -16.26
C ALA A 346 -13.90 24.03 -17.24
N MET A 347 -14.44 24.34 -18.42
CA MET A 347 -14.56 23.41 -19.54
C MET A 347 -13.20 22.79 -19.87
N ASN A 348 -13.05 21.48 -19.69
CA ASN A 348 -11.90 20.73 -20.21
C ASN A 348 -12.34 19.86 -21.39
N VAL A 349 -12.10 20.39 -22.60
CA VAL A 349 -11.87 19.57 -23.79
C VAL A 349 -10.47 18.97 -23.63
N GLY A 350 -10.36 17.64 -23.75
CA GLY A 350 -9.14 16.89 -23.45
C GLY A 350 -7.91 17.32 -24.27
N VAL A 351 -6.73 17.30 -23.62
CA VAL A 351 -5.44 17.47 -24.29
C VAL A 351 -4.42 16.49 -23.70
N GLY A 352 -3.90 15.60 -24.55
CA GLY A 352 -2.76 14.73 -24.26
C GLY A 352 -1.48 15.55 -24.00
N GLY A 353 -0.79 15.22 -22.92
CA GLY A 353 0.22 16.05 -22.28
C GLY A 353 1.49 16.30 -23.10
N LEU A 354 2.02 17.50 -22.92
CA LEU A 354 3.32 17.99 -23.37
C LEU A 354 4.45 17.34 -22.56
N TYR A 355 5.57 17.00 -23.20
CA TYR A 355 6.75 16.45 -22.52
C TYR A 355 7.95 17.41 -22.64
N THR A 356 8.72 17.57 -21.57
CA THR A 356 10.01 18.30 -21.61
C THR A 356 11.01 17.47 -22.38
N LYS A 357 11.50 17.98 -23.53
CA LYS A 357 12.40 17.23 -24.41
C LYS A 357 13.88 17.59 -24.21
N LYS A 358 14.18 18.83 -23.79
CA LYS A 358 15.56 19.31 -23.67
C LYS A 358 15.69 20.39 -22.60
N ILE A 359 16.74 20.27 -21.79
CA ILE A 359 17.27 21.32 -20.91
C ILE A 359 18.67 21.65 -21.41
N ALA A 360 18.97 22.92 -21.66
CA ALA A 360 20.29 23.37 -22.08
C ALA A 360 20.80 24.47 -21.15
N PHE A 361 21.83 24.16 -20.36
CA PHE A 361 22.50 25.13 -19.50
C PHE A 361 23.43 26.02 -20.32
N LYS A 362 23.49 27.31 -19.97
CA LYS A 362 24.35 28.33 -20.58
C LYS A 362 24.86 29.30 -19.53
N ASP A 363 25.92 30.04 -19.85
CA ASP A 363 26.38 31.10 -18.95
C ASP A 363 25.27 32.14 -18.76
N GLY A 364 24.84 32.31 -17.50
CA GLY A 364 23.72 33.18 -17.11
C GLY A 364 22.33 32.56 -17.24
N GLY A 365 22.19 31.23 -17.20
CA GLY A 365 20.91 30.54 -16.97
C GLY A 365 20.71 29.24 -17.77
N PHE A 366 19.46 28.91 -18.14
CA PHE A 366 19.16 27.70 -18.91
C PHE A 366 17.89 27.83 -19.75
N ASP A 367 17.83 27.04 -20.83
CA ASP A 367 16.69 26.99 -21.75
C ASP A 367 15.92 25.66 -21.57
N LEU A 368 14.59 25.76 -21.54
CA LEU A 368 13.66 24.64 -21.49
C LEU A 368 12.86 24.57 -22.78
N THR A 369 12.83 23.40 -23.43
CA THR A 369 12.02 23.18 -24.63
C THR A 369 11.03 22.03 -24.40
N PHE A 370 9.75 22.34 -24.60
CA PHE A 370 8.63 21.41 -24.56
C PHE A 370 8.16 21.11 -25.98
N ALA A 371 7.97 19.83 -26.29
CA ALA A 371 7.42 19.40 -27.56
C ALA A 371 6.06 18.73 -27.37
N GLY A 372 5.18 18.92 -28.35
CA GLY A 372 3.95 18.13 -28.46
C GLY A 372 4.25 16.66 -28.79
N ALA A 373 3.24 15.80 -28.63
CA ALA A 373 3.35 14.36 -28.89
C ALA A 373 3.91 14.01 -30.30
N ASN A 374 3.77 14.92 -31.27
CA ASN A 374 4.25 14.76 -32.65
C ASN A 374 5.67 15.30 -32.89
N GLY A 375 6.36 15.78 -31.85
CA GLY A 375 7.72 16.32 -31.95
C GLY A 375 7.81 17.81 -32.32
N ASP A 376 6.68 18.46 -32.61
CA ASP A 376 6.62 19.91 -32.84
C ASP A 376 6.93 20.68 -31.56
N MET A 377 7.72 21.76 -31.65
CA MET A 377 8.01 22.62 -30.50
C MET A 377 6.73 23.33 -30.05
N ALA A 378 6.28 23.01 -28.85
CA ALA A 378 5.06 23.55 -28.27
C ALA A 378 5.32 24.77 -27.40
N ASN A 379 6.44 24.79 -26.64
CA ASN A 379 6.87 25.96 -25.88
C ASN A 379 8.39 25.96 -25.68
N GLU A 380 9.01 27.14 -25.78
CA GLU A 380 10.40 27.40 -25.43
C GLU A 380 10.47 28.47 -24.34
N PHE A 381 11.14 28.16 -23.24
CA PHE A 381 11.40 29.10 -22.15
C PHE A 381 12.90 29.36 -22.02
N VAL A 382 13.25 30.63 -21.85
CA VAL A 382 14.59 31.08 -21.47
C VAL A 382 14.53 31.58 -20.05
N ILE A 383 15.34 30.99 -19.19
CA ILE A 383 15.50 31.38 -17.80
C ILE A 383 16.87 32.03 -17.67
N SER A 384 16.89 33.27 -17.20
CA SER A 384 18.11 34.06 -16.98
C SER A 384 18.44 34.12 -15.50
N GLU A 385 19.72 34.07 -15.20
CA GLU A 385 20.28 34.12 -13.84
C GLU A 385 21.27 35.28 -13.70
N ASP A 386 21.40 35.81 -12.48
CA ASP A 386 22.46 36.77 -12.13
C ASP A 386 23.81 36.05 -11.86
N THR A 387 24.85 36.82 -11.56
CA THR A 387 26.18 36.28 -11.24
C THR A 387 26.22 35.46 -9.94
N ALA A 388 25.17 35.52 -9.11
CA ALA A 388 25.02 34.73 -7.90
C ALA A 388 24.17 33.46 -8.14
N GLY A 389 23.64 33.26 -9.35
CA GLY A 389 22.80 32.12 -9.72
C GLY A 389 21.32 32.29 -9.42
N ASN A 390 20.86 33.50 -9.04
CA ASN A 390 19.43 33.74 -8.80
C ASN A 390 18.71 33.98 -10.12
N ILE A 391 17.53 33.37 -10.30
CA ILE A 391 16.72 33.59 -11.51
C ILE A 391 16.23 35.03 -11.54
N THR A 392 16.61 35.80 -12.55
CA THR A 392 16.23 37.20 -12.72
C THR A 392 15.11 37.40 -13.71
N LYS A 393 14.92 36.45 -14.65
CA LYS A 393 13.91 36.58 -15.70
C LYS A 393 13.50 35.24 -16.27
N ILE A 394 12.22 35.08 -16.56
CA ILE A 394 11.67 33.91 -17.28
C ILE A 394 10.94 34.43 -18.52
N THR A 395 11.37 33.99 -19.70
CA THR A 395 10.78 34.40 -20.99
C THR A 395 10.23 33.19 -21.72
N ASN A 396 8.92 33.15 -21.98
CA ASN A 396 8.35 32.22 -22.95
C ASN A 396 8.51 32.82 -24.34
N LYS A 397 9.47 32.31 -25.12
CA LYS A 397 9.74 32.77 -26.49
C LYS A 397 8.59 32.46 -27.44
N THR A 398 7.93 31.32 -27.26
CA THR A 398 6.81 30.90 -28.12
C THR A 398 5.62 31.85 -27.98
N ALA A 399 5.32 32.28 -26.75
CA ALA A 399 4.23 33.20 -26.46
C ALA A 399 4.64 34.69 -26.49
N GLY A 400 5.93 35.00 -26.59
CA GLY A 400 6.47 36.36 -26.59
C GLY A 400 6.25 37.12 -25.28
N ARG A 401 6.17 36.42 -24.14
CA ARG A 401 5.91 37.01 -22.81
C ARG A 401 7.09 36.79 -21.88
N SER A 402 7.35 37.74 -21.00
CA SER A 402 8.39 37.62 -19.96
C SER A 402 7.92 38.09 -18.60
N ILE A 403 8.47 37.46 -17.56
CA ILE A 403 8.33 37.86 -16.17
C ILE A 403 9.73 38.19 -15.66
N ASP A 404 9.88 39.37 -15.08
CA ASP A 404 11.08 39.75 -14.33
C ASP A 404 10.88 39.32 -12.87
N VAL A 405 11.90 38.69 -12.29
CA VAL A 405 11.87 38.16 -10.94
C VAL A 405 12.78 39.03 -10.07
N THR A 406 12.21 39.60 -9.02
CA THR A 406 12.92 40.40 -8.02
C THR A 406 12.86 39.67 -6.68
N TYR A 407 13.98 39.62 -5.98
CA TYR A 407 14.08 39.09 -4.62
C TYR A 407 14.17 40.27 -3.65
N ASP A 408 13.48 40.17 -2.51
CA ASP A 408 13.57 41.13 -1.41
C ASP A 408 14.81 40.89 -0.53
#